data_AF-A0A913ZGJ3-F1
#
_entry.id   AF-A0A913ZGJ3-F1
#
_cell.length_a   1.000
_cell.length_b   1.000
_cell.length_c   1.000
_cell.angle_alpha   90.00
_cell.angle_beta   90.00
_cell.angle_gamma   90.00
#
_symmetry.space_group_name_H-M   'P 1'
#
loop_
_entity.id
_entity.type
_entity.pdbx_description
1 polymer ?
#
loop_
_entity_poly.entity_id
_entity_poly.type
_entity_poly.pdbx_seq_one_letter_code
_entity_poly.pdbx_strand_id
1 'polypeptide(L)'
;MNSNLRMAHGSRVYVTVIARNAADLITRATSDPVVIDLTPPIIHAVADGRDLNDVDFSANDSALTFSWSASDPESGIDHCTWAVGSGPGLDDILPRSSSPDATSSITASLSQIMVEGQLLYVTVTCYNHAEQSSWKSSDGVTIVTVPPGSTTAAVIVKTMSDTQYESRNGYQSQRHSLKAS
;
A
#
# COMPACT_ATOMS: atom_id res chain seq x y z
N MET A 1 -1.08 -45.06 8.71
CA MET A 1 -1.14 -43.62 8.41
C MET A 1 0.16 -43.25 7.70
N ASN A 2 0.10 -42.66 6.50
CA ASN A 2 1.30 -42.25 5.77
C ASN A 2 1.83 -40.95 6.38
N SER A 3 2.57 -41.05 7.48
CA SER A 3 3.03 -39.89 8.26
C SER A 3 4.32 -39.22 7.73
N ASN A 4 4.77 -39.56 6.52
CA ASN A 4 6.04 -39.09 5.93
C ASN A 4 5.91 -38.65 4.47
N LEU A 5 4.75 -38.12 4.07
CA LEU A 5 4.57 -37.57 2.73
C LEU A 5 5.07 -36.11 2.71
N ARG A 6 6.28 -35.90 2.18
CA ARG A 6 6.82 -34.55 1.93
C ARG A 6 6.44 -34.14 0.51
N MET A 7 5.59 -33.12 0.39
CA MET A 7 5.22 -32.54 -0.90
C MET A 7 5.95 -31.22 -1.09
N ALA A 8 6.37 -30.94 -2.32
CA ALA A 8 6.92 -29.64 -2.66
C ALA A 8 5.77 -28.62 -2.82
N HIS A 9 6.06 -27.35 -2.53
CA HIS A 9 5.18 -26.25 -2.91
C HIS A 9 4.83 -26.31 -4.41
N GLY A 10 3.57 -25.99 -4.75
CA GLY A 10 3.04 -26.09 -6.11
C GLY A 10 2.68 -27.52 -6.55
N SER A 11 2.87 -28.54 -5.69
CA SER A 11 2.45 -29.91 -6.01
C SER A 11 0.93 -29.99 -6.17
N ARG A 12 0.48 -30.73 -7.18
CA ARG A 12 -0.95 -31.03 -7.38
C ARG A 12 -1.27 -32.39 -6.81
N VAL A 13 -2.22 -32.43 -5.87
CA VAL A 13 -2.69 -33.65 -5.22
C VAL A 13 -4.07 -33.98 -5.76
N TYR A 14 -4.27 -35.24 -6.10
CA TYR A 14 -5.54 -35.77 -6.58
C TYR A 14 -5.99 -36.88 -5.65
N VAL A 15 -7.29 -36.92 -5.35
CA VAL A 15 -7.90 -38.03 -4.63
C VAL A 15 -8.58 -38.93 -5.67
N THR A 16 -8.08 -40.16 -5.81
CA THR A 16 -8.69 -41.16 -6.69
C THR A 16 -9.36 -42.25 -5.87
N VAL A 17 -10.66 -42.45 -6.09
CA VAL A 17 -11.45 -43.55 -5.55
C VAL A 17 -11.49 -44.68 -6.58
N ILE A 18 -11.19 -45.89 -6.13
CA ILE A 18 -11.23 -47.11 -6.95
C ILE A 18 -12.27 -48.04 -6.35
N ALA A 19 -13.32 -48.36 -7.11
CA ALA A 19 -14.32 -49.35 -6.74
C ALA A 19 -14.07 -50.64 -7.53
N ARG A 20 -14.06 -51.79 -6.85
CA ARG A 20 -13.96 -53.12 -7.46
C ARG A 20 -15.16 -53.98 -7.02
N ASN A 21 -15.82 -54.66 -7.96
CA ASN A 21 -16.91 -55.59 -7.63
C ASN A 21 -16.41 -57.04 -7.45
N ALA A 22 -17.31 -57.96 -7.10
CA ALA A 22 -16.98 -59.38 -6.87
C ALA A 22 -16.55 -60.14 -8.15
N ALA A 23 -16.76 -59.56 -9.33
CA ALA A 23 -16.29 -60.08 -10.61
C ALA A 23 -14.98 -59.40 -11.08
N ASP A 24 -14.27 -58.73 -10.16
CA ASP A 24 -13.01 -58.00 -10.39
C ASP A 24 -13.07 -56.81 -11.38
N LEU A 25 -14.27 -56.37 -11.77
CA LEU A 25 -14.45 -55.16 -12.58
C LEU A 25 -14.17 -53.92 -11.73
N ILE A 26 -13.44 -52.96 -12.31
CA ILE A 26 -12.97 -51.76 -11.62
C ILE A 26 -13.54 -50.49 -12.28
N THR A 27 -14.05 -49.58 -11.45
CA THR A 27 -14.34 -48.19 -11.83
C THR A 27 -13.46 -47.24 -11.02
N ARG A 28 -13.03 -46.13 -11.62
CA ARG A 28 -12.25 -45.08 -10.96
C ARG A 28 -12.93 -43.73 -11.10
N ALA A 29 -12.87 -42.93 -10.04
CA ALA A 29 -13.24 -41.52 -10.05
C ALA A 29 -12.09 -40.72 -9.41
N THR A 30 -11.71 -39.60 -10.01
CA THR A 30 -10.62 -38.74 -9.53
C THR A 30 -11.17 -37.35 -9.26
N SER A 31 -10.76 -36.73 -8.15
CA SER A 31 -11.09 -35.36 -7.80
C SER A 31 -10.40 -34.34 -8.71
N ASP A 32 -10.84 -33.09 -8.63
CA ASP A 32 -10.03 -31.96 -9.08
C ASP A 32 -8.72 -31.87 -8.27
N PRO A 33 -7.64 -31.29 -8.82
CA PRO A 33 -6.39 -31.12 -8.11
C PRO A 33 -6.51 -30.10 -6.98
N VAL A 34 -5.92 -30.42 -5.84
CA VAL A 34 -5.59 -29.46 -4.78
C VAL A 34 -4.12 -29.06 -4.94
N VAL A 35 -3.83 -27.75 -4.97
CA VAL A 35 -2.47 -27.23 -5.01
C VAL A 35 -1.93 -27.12 -3.58
N ILE A 36 -0.75 -27.67 -3.34
CA ILE A 36 -0.05 -27.51 -2.07
C ILE A 36 0.63 -26.14 -2.04
N ASP A 37 0.04 -25.25 -1.28
CA ASP A 37 0.61 -23.96 -0.97
C ASP A 37 1.33 -24.00 0.38
N LEU A 38 2.57 -23.51 0.38
CA LEU A 38 3.46 -23.44 1.54
C LEU A 38 4.12 -22.06 1.63
N THR A 39 3.75 -21.13 0.76
CA THR A 39 4.30 -19.79 0.70
C THR A 39 3.32 -18.81 1.32
N PRO A 40 3.80 -17.76 2.00
CA PRO A 40 2.95 -16.67 2.42
C PRO A 40 2.58 -15.77 1.23
N PRO A 41 1.47 -15.02 1.34
CA PRO A 41 1.08 -14.06 0.32
C PRO A 41 2.14 -12.97 0.14
N ILE A 42 2.15 -12.32 -1.02
CA ILE A 42 3.08 -11.23 -1.32
C ILE A 42 2.33 -9.90 -1.19
N ILE A 43 2.79 -9.01 -0.31
CA ILE A 43 2.32 -7.61 -0.25
C ILE A 43 3.29 -6.75 -1.06
N HIS A 44 2.83 -6.22 -2.19
CA HIS A 44 3.64 -5.43 -3.11
C HIS A 44 3.91 -4.03 -2.56
N ALA A 45 2.86 -3.38 -2.08
CA ALA A 45 2.90 -1.99 -1.62
C ALA A 45 1.89 -1.73 -0.51
N VAL A 46 2.25 -0.81 0.37
CA VAL A 46 1.38 -0.17 1.36
C VAL A 46 1.73 1.30 1.28
N ALA A 47 0.76 2.15 0.95
CA ALA A 47 0.91 3.59 0.80
C ALA A 47 -0.10 4.29 1.69
N ASP A 48 0.25 5.46 2.20
CA ASP A 48 -0.56 6.35 3.05
C ASP A 48 -1.38 7.38 2.25
N GLY A 49 -1.69 7.03 1.01
CA GLY A 49 -2.67 7.71 0.17
C GLY A 49 -3.58 6.73 -0.59
N ARG A 50 -4.40 7.29 -1.48
CA ARG A 50 -5.32 6.52 -2.35
C ARG A 50 -4.57 5.92 -3.53
N ASP A 51 -5.08 4.80 -4.05
CA ASP A 51 -4.63 4.22 -5.32
C ASP A 51 -3.11 3.97 -5.39
N LEU A 52 -2.51 3.53 -4.29
CA LEU A 52 -1.08 3.31 -4.09
C LEU A 52 -0.23 4.59 -4.24
N ASN A 53 -0.83 5.77 -4.10
CA ASN A 53 -0.10 7.02 -4.01
C ASN A 53 0.47 7.21 -2.60
N ASP A 54 1.74 7.57 -2.56
CA ASP A 54 2.49 7.85 -1.34
C ASP A 54 2.34 9.32 -0.94
N VAL A 55 2.13 9.58 0.35
CA VAL A 55 1.83 10.91 0.90
C VAL A 55 2.60 11.12 2.21
N ASP A 56 3.67 11.90 2.12
CA ASP A 56 4.51 12.22 3.29
C ASP A 56 3.82 13.11 4.34
N PHE A 57 2.83 13.91 3.93
CA PHE A 57 2.19 14.92 4.78
C PHE A 57 0.68 14.98 4.62
N SER A 58 -0.05 15.00 5.73
CA SER A 58 -1.51 15.18 5.76
C SER A 58 -1.91 16.30 6.69
N ALA A 59 -2.81 17.16 6.21
CA ALA A 59 -3.47 18.19 7.04
C ALA A 59 -4.74 17.68 7.74
N ASN A 60 -5.14 16.43 7.50
CA ASN A 60 -6.29 15.82 8.13
C ASN A 60 -5.85 15.01 9.36
N ASP A 61 -6.22 15.48 10.54
CA ASP A 61 -5.97 14.86 11.84
C ASP A 61 -7.13 13.96 12.31
N SER A 62 -8.24 13.95 11.59
CA SER A 62 -9.47 13.21 11.94
C SER A 62 -9.61 11.90 11.16
N ALA A 63 -8.93 11.76 10.04
CA ALA A 63 -8.95 10.54 9.24
C ALA A 63 -7.66 10.36 8.44
N LEU A 64 -7.27 9.10 8.30
CA LEU A 64 -6.13 8.66 7.52
C LEU A 64 -6.62 7.87 6.31
N THR A 65 -6.09 8.17 5.12
CA THR A 65 -6.36 7.38 3.92
C THR A 65 -5.13 6.56 3.57
N PHE A 66 -5.30 5.32 3.19
CA PHE A 66 -4.20 4.44 2.81
C PHE A 66 -4.68 3.37 1.83
N SER A 67 -3.75 2.75 1.16
CA SER A 67 -4.02 1.70 0.20
C SER A 67 -2.93 0.65 0.18
N TRP A 68 -3.27 -0.55 -0.26
CA TRP A 68 -2.31 -1.64 -0.42
C TRP A 68 -2.64 -2.49 -1.62
N SER A 69 -1.66 -3.28 -2.04
CA SER A 69 -1.81 -4.32 -3.05
C SER A 69 -1.07 -5.58 -2.63
N ALA A 70 -1.76 -6.71 -2.69
CA ALA A 70 -1.23 -8.02 -2.39
C ALA A 70 -1.70 -9.06 -3.42
N SER A 71 -0.98 -10.16 -3.50
CA SER A 71 -1.34 -11.30 -4.34
C SER A 71 -0.80 -12.60 -3.77
N ASP A 72 -1.50 -13.69 -4.02
CA ASP A 72 -1.07 -15.04 -3.76
C ASP A 72 -1.49 -15.91 -4.98
N PRO A 73 -0.55 -16.36 -5.81
CA PRO A 73 -0.88 -17.07 -7.05
C PRO A 73 -1.28 -18.54 -6.83
N GLU A 74 -0.95 -19.15 -5.69
CA GLU A 74 -1.17 -20.58 -5.46
C GLU A 74 -2.51 -20.90 -4.80
N SER A 75 -2.87 -20.18 -3.73
CA SER A 75 -4.12 -20.37 -3.01
C SER A 75 -5.03 -19.14 -3.03
N GLY A 76 -4.51 -17.96 -3.37
CA GLY A 76 -5.27 -16.72 -3.36
C GLY A 76 -5.31 -16.08 -1.97
N ILE A 77 -5.65 -14.79 -1.91
CA ILE A 77 -5.80 -14.07 -0.65
C ILE A 77 -7.16 -14.40 -0.03
N ASP A 78 -7.16 -14.83 1.23
CA ASP A 78 -8.37 -15.05 2.02
C ASP A 78 -8.89 -13.72 2.59
N HIS A 79 -8.01 -12.99 3.30
CA HIS A 79 -8.28 -11.65 3.78
C HIS A 79 -6.98 -10.90 4.12
N CYS A 80 -7.07 -9.58 4.21
CA CYS A 80 -6.04 -8.74 4.79
C CYS A 80 -6.56 -8.06 6.06
N THR A 81 -5.63 -7.67 6.91
CA THR A 81 -5.90 -6.86 8.10
C THR A 81 -4.99 -5.65 8.06
N TRP A 82 -5.43 -4.55 8.65
CA TRP A 82 -4.67 -3.32 8.71
C TRP A 82 -4.80 -2.68 10.09
N ALA A 83 -3.77 -1.97 10.52
CA ALA A 83 -3.75 -1.19 11.74
C ALA A 83 -2.98 0.11 11.52
N VAL A 84 -3.21 1.10 12.40
CA VAL A 84 -2.46 2.35 12.41
C VAL A 84 -1.70 2.43 13.72
N GLY A 85 -0.42 2.79 13.64
CA GLY A 85 0.44 2.91 14.81
C GLY A 85 1.39 4.09 14.75
N SER A 86 1.99 4.38 15.89
CA SER A 86 3.08 5.36 16.05
C SER A 86 4.43 4.85 15.49
N GLY A 87 4.48 3.57 15.12
CA GLY A 87 5.64 2.92 14.51
C GLY A 87 5.22 1.73 13.64
N PRO A 88 6.10 1.23 12.76
CA PRO A 88 5.84 0.06 11.93
C PRO A 88 5.49 -1.17 12.78
N GLY A 89 4.41 -1.87 12.43
CA GLY A 89 3.94 -3.06 13.14
C GLY A 89 3.08 -2.79 14.38
N LEU A 90 2.94 -1.54 14.82
CA LEU A 90 2.14 -1.17 15.99
C LEU A 90 0.66 -0.93 15.61
N ASP A 91 -0.22 -1.14 16.59
CA ASP A 91 -1.67 -0.92 16.50
C ASP A 91 -2.19 -0.03 17.64
N ASP A 92 -1.32 0.85 18.15
CA ASP A 92 -1.55 1.75 19.28
C ASP A 92 -2.39 2.98 18.92
N ILE A 93 -2.53 3.31 17.62
CA ILE A 93 -3.34 4.45 17.17
C ILE A 93 -4.75 4.03 16.76
N LEU A 94 -4.85 3.00 15.91
CA LEU A 94 -6.10 2.33 15.58
C LEU A 94 -5.91 0.82 15.64
N PRO A 95 -6.82 0.10 16.33
CA PRO A 95 -6.75 -1.35 16.42
C PRO A 95 -6.96 -2.00 15.05
N ARG A 96 -6.42 -3.21 14.93
CA ARG A 96 -6.46 -3.99 13.70
C ARG A 96 -7.90 -4.24 13.22
N SER A 97 -8.15 -3.97 11.95
CA SER A 97 -9.42 -4.20 11.26
C SER A 97 -9.21 -5.09 10.04
N SER A 98 -10.25 -5.85 9.64
CA SER A 98 -10.19 -6.78 8.50
C SER A 98 -10.76 -6.18 7.22
N SER A 99 -10.19 -6.55 6.07
CA SER A 99 -10.69 -6.32 4.73
C SER A 99 -10.59 -7.61 3.92
N PRO A 100 -11.64 -8.02 3.19
CA PRO A 100 -11.58 -9.22 2.35
C PRO A 100 -10.74 -8.99 1.08
N ASP A 101 -10.40 -7.74 0.75
CA ASP A 101 -9.82 -7.41 -0.54
C ASP A 101 -8.28 -7.47 -0.51
N ALA A 102 -7.70 -8.11 -1.52
CA ALA A 102 -6.26 -8.13 -1.75
C ALA A 102 -5.70 -6.75 -2.17
N THR A 103 -6.55 -5.89 -2.71
CA THR A 103 -6.23 -4.50 -3.08
C THR A 103 -7.36 -3.61 -2.61
N SER A 104 -7.06 -2.61 -1.80
CA SER A 104 -8.07 -1.71 -1.27
C SER A 104 -7.50 -0.31 -1.06
N SER A 105 -8.40 0.68 -1.01
CA SER A 105 -8.12 2.04 -0.58
C SER A 105 -9.13 2.41 0.49
N ILE A 106 -8.68 2.62 1.71
CA ILE A 106 -9.51 2.83 2.89
C ILE A 106 -9.23 4.21 3.47
N THR A 107 -10.29 4.92 3.85
CA THR A 107 -10.22 6.09 4.74
C THR A 107 -10.73 5.68 6.11
N ALA A 108 -9.85 5.61 7.10
CA ALA A 108 -10.16 5.26 8.48
C ALA A 108 -10.24 6.52 9.35
N SER A 109 -11.27 6.61 10.20
CA SER A 109 -11.37 7.69 11.18
C SER A 109 -10.40 7.47 12.34
N LEU A 110 -9.64 8.49 12.70
CA LEU A 110 -8.76 8.48 13.85
C LEU A 110 -9.59 8.76 15.11
N SER A 111 -9.41 7.94 16.15
CA SER A 111 -10.23 7.99 17.37
C SER A 111 -9.63 8.88 18.47
N GLN A 112 -8.41 9.37 18.27
CA GLN A 112 -7.66 10.18 19.23
C GLN A 112 -7.17 11.47 18.59
N ILE A 113 -6.89 12.49 19.41
CA ILE A 113 -6.35 13.76 18.96
C ILE A 113 -4.89 13.55 18.53
N MET A 114 -4.57 13.90 17.28
CA MET A 114 -3.20 13.84 16.77
C MET A 114 -2.38 15.03 17.28
N VAL A 115 -1.08 14.81 17.50
CA VAL A 115 -0.14 15.88 17.82
C VAL A 115 0.45 16.46 16.53
N GLU A 116 0.68 17.76 16.48
CA GLU A 116 1.35 18.41 15.35
C GLU A 116 2.74 17.79 15.11
N GLY A 117 3.00 17.39 13.86
CA GLY A 117 4.23 16.72 13.46
C GLY A 117 4.29 15.23 13.83
N GLN A 118 3.18 14.63 14.28
CA GLN A 118 3.12 13.20 14.58
C GLN A 118 3.22 12.36 13.29
N LEU A 119 4.14 11.41 13.29
CA LEU A 119 4.33 10.45 12.21
C LEU A 119 3.51 9.19 12.49
N LEU A 120 2.69 8.78 11.51
CA LEU A 120 1.82 7.62 11.58
C LEU A 120 2.21 6.58 10.54
N TYR A 121 2.08 5.31 10.91
CA TYR A 121 2.37 4.19 10.03
C TYR A 121 1.14 3.32 9.85
N VAL A 122 0.91 2.87 8.62
CA VAL A 122 -0.10 1.85 8.32
C VAL A 122 0.60 0.52 8.16
N THR A 123 0.18 -0.48 8.94
CA THR A 123 0.66 -1.85 8.81
C THR A 123 -0.44 -2.72 8.23
N VAL A 124 -0.15 -3.45 7.16
CA VAL A 124 -1.04 -4.43 6.54
C VAL A 124 -0.47 -5.83 6.71
N THR A 125 -1.31 -6.78 7.10
CA THR A 125 -1.00 -8.21 7.18
C THR A 125 -2.02 -8.97 6.35
N CYS A 126 -1.59 -9.76 5.36
CA CYS A 126 -2.48 -10.56 4.51
C CYS A 126 -2.32 -12.06 4.81
N TYR A 127 -3.43 -12.78 4.68
CA TYR A 127 -3.55 -14.22 4.89
C TYR A 127 -4.04 -14.88 3.61
N ASN A 128 -3.47 -16.02 3.24
CA ASN A 128 -3.92 -16.81 2.11
C ASN A 128 -4.80 -17.99 2.55
N HIS A 129 -5.42 -18.70 1.61
CA HIS A 129 -6.28 -19.85 1.91
C HIS A 129 -5.52 -21.08 2.44
N ALA A 130 -4.19 -21.03 2.46
CA ALA A 130 -3.32 -22.02 3.10
C ALA A 130 -2.87 -21.62 4.53
N GLU A 131 -3.52 -20.62 5.12
CA GLU A 131 -3.27 -20.10 6.48
C GLU A 131 -1.86 -19.49 6.67
N GLN A 132 -1.13 -19.23 5.58
CA GLN A 132 0.13 -18.51 5.62
C GLN A 132 -0.10 -17.00 5.61
N SER A 133 0.84 -16.24 6.17
CA SER A 133 0.71 -14.79 6.26
C SER A 133 2.01 -14.03 6.03
N SER A 134 1.88 -12.79 5.55
CA SER A 134 2.96 -11.81 5.46
C SER A 134 2.45 -10.43 5.90
N TRP A 135 3.38 -9.53 6.23
CA TRP A 135 3.03 -8.18 6.64
C TRP A 135 4.00 -7.15 6.04
N LYS A 136 3.53 -5.92 5.88
CA LYS A 136 4.29 -4.77 5.39
C LYS A 136 3.74 -3.48 6.02
N SER A 137 4.61 -2.50 6.22
CA SER A 137 4.21 -1.16 6.66
C SER A 137 4.48 -0.13 5.56
N SER A 138 3.73 0.97 5.56
CA SER A 138 4.13 2.21 4.88
C SER A 138 5.40 2.80 5.52
N ASP A 139 6.02 3.76 4.85
CA ASP A 139 7.10 4.60 5.40
C ASP A 139 6.58 5.77 6.26
N GLY A 140 5.31 6.14 6.08
CA GLY A 140 4.51 6.84 7.07
C GLY A 140 4.23 8.31 6.73
N VAL A 141 3.13 8.80 7.27
CA VAL A 141 2.62 10.15 7.01
C VAL A 141 2.74 11.04 8.24
N THR A 142 3.23 12.25 8.04
CA THR A 142 3.32 13.26 9.09
C THR A 142 2.06 14.14 9.10
N ILE A 143 1.40 14.24 10.26
CA ILE A 143 0.24 15.12 10.43
C ILE A 143 0.71 16.55 10.67
N VAL A 144 0.34 17.47 9.77
CA VAL A 144 0.69 18.90 9.83
C VAL A 144 -0.57 19.73 9.61
N THR A 145 -1.13 20.24 10.70
CA THR A 145 -2.39 21.00 10.71
C THR A 145 -2.16 22.51 10.80
N VAL A 146 -0.95 22.94 11.15
CA VAL A 146 -0.64 24.35 11.36
C VAL A 146 -0.05 24.97 10.10
N PRO A 147 -0.64 26.04 9.53
CA PRO A 147 -0.08 26.73 8.38
C PRO A 147 1.25 27.42 8.75
N PRO A 148 2.17 27.60 7.78
CA PRO A 148 3.42 28.30 8.05
C PRO A 148 3.16 29.74 8.49
N GLY A 149 3.93 30.22 9.48
CA GLY A 149 3.85 31.59 9.96
C GLY A 149 4.17 32.60 8.85
N SER A 150 3.32 33.63 8.71
CA SER A 150 3.44 34.64 7.64
C SER A 150 4.67 35.54 7.77
N THR A 151 5.35 35.53 8.92
CA THR A 151 6.54 36.35 9.22
C THR A 151 7.82 35.90 8.52
N THR A 152 7.84 34.71 7.91
CA THR A 152 9.00 34.15 7.16
C THR A 152 8.77 33.99 5.67
N ALA A 153 7.64 34.50 5.13
CA ALA A 153 7.38 34.47 3.70
C ALA A 153 8.32 35.43 2.95
N ALA A 154 9.44 34.92 2.46
CA ALA A 154 10.36 35.68 1.61
C ALA A 154 9.93 35.56 0.14
N VAL A 155 9.51 36.67 -0.46
CA VAL A 155 9.32 36.77 -1.91
C VAL A 155 10.69 36.94 -2.55
N ILE A 156 11.27 35.87 -3.08
CA ILE A 156 12.48 35.96 -3.89
C ILE A 156 12.09 36.34 -5.31
N VAL A 157 12.18 37.63 -5.64
CA VAL A 157 12.10 38.08 -7.03
C VAL A 157 13.38 37.62 -7.72
N LYS A 158 13.30 36.52 -8.48
CA LYS A 158 14.34 36.21 -9.49
C LYS A 158 14.21 37.25 -10.59
N THR A 159 14.99 38.32 -10.51
CA THR A 159 15.18 39.19 -11.68
C THR A 159 15.82 38.34 -12.76
N MET A 160 15.18 38.27 -13.93
CA MET A 160 15.81 37.68 -15.10
C MET A 160 17.11 38.45 -15.36
N SER A 161 18.20 37.71 -15.61
CA SER A 161 19.48 38.28 -16.00
C SER A 161 19.29 39.00 -17.33
N ASP A 162 19.02 40.29 -17.29
CA ASP A 162 19.06 41.13 -18.48
C ASP A 162 20.55 41.29 -18.81
N THR A 163 21.04 40.48 -19.75
CA THR A 163 22.35 40.75 -20.35
C THR A 163 22.25 42.09 -21.05
N GLN A 164 22.68 43.16 -20.40
CA GLN A 164 22.95 44.44 -21.05
C GLN A 164 24.04 44.20 -22.10
N TYR A 165 23.63 43.95 -23.33
CA TYR A 165 24.49 44.25 -24.47
C TYR A 165 24.58 45.77 -24.57
N GLU A 166 25.79 46.33 -24.48
CA GLU A 166 26.00 47.73 -24.83
C GLU A 166 25.60 47.93 -26.30
N SER A 167 24.69 48.88 -26.53
CA SER A 167 24.30 49.28 -27.88
C SER A 167 25.45 50.05 -28.52
N ARG A 168 26.20 49.38 -29.41
CA ARG A 168 27.04 50.10 -30.36
C ARG A 168 26.14 50.68 -31.45
N ASN A 169 26.02 52.01 -31.45
CA ASN A 169 25.45 52.86 -32.51
C ASN A 169 23.90 52.96 -32.60
N GLY A 170 23.30 53.69 -31.65
CA GLY A 170 22.36 54.75 -32.03
C GLY A 170 20.86 54.46 -32.15
N TYR A 171 20.34 53.35 -31.62
CA TYR A 171 18.87 53.15 -31.54
C TYR A 171 18.41 52.81 -30.11
N GLN A 172 17.34 53.49 -29.69
CA GLN A 172 16.85 53.62 -28.32
C GLN A 172 16.32 52.31 -27.72
N SER A 173 16.52 52.09 -26.42
CA SER A 173 15.75 51.10 -25.66
C SER A 173 14.33 51.63 -25.41
N GLN A 174 13.32 51.02 -26.01
CA GLN A 174 11.94 51.23 -25.56
C GLN A 174 11.70 50.50 -24.25
N ARG A 175 11.37 51.25 -23.18
CA ARG A 175 10.70 50.68 -22.01
C ARG A 175 9.21 50.53 -22.33
N HIS A 176 8.76 49.31 -22.60
CA HIS A 176 7.33 48.99 -22.61
C HIS A 176 6.93 48.35 -21.29
N SER A 177 6.33 49.18 -20.44
CA SER A 177 5.09 48.96 -19.68
C SER A 177 4.79 47.55 -19.12
N LEU A 178 4.95 47.36 -17.81
CA LEU A 178 4.22 46.34 -17.06
C LEU A 178 2.78 46.84 -16.80
N LYS A 179 1.78 46.16 -17.38
CA LYS A 179 0.38 46.23 -16.91
C LYS A 179 0.16 45.06 -15.96
N ALA A 180 -0.25 45.36 -14.73
CA ALA A 180 -0.88 44.38 -13.84
C ALA A 180 -2.39 44.41 -14.10
N SER A 181 -2.99 43.22 -14.21
CA SER A 181 -4.44 43.01 -14.09
C SER A 181 -4.67 41.74 -13.28
#